data_AF-A0A453KZ31-F1
#
_entry.id   AF-A0A453KZ31-F1
#
_cell.length_a   1.000
_cell.length_b   1.000
_cell.length_c   1.000
_cell.angle_alpha   90.00
_cell.angle_beta   90.00
_cell.angle_gamma   90.00
#
_symmetry.space_group_name_H-M   'P 1'
#
loop_
_entity.id
_entity.type
_entity.pdbx_description
1 polymer ?
#
loop_
_entity_poly.entity_id
_entity_poly.type
_entity_poly.pdbx_seq_one_letter_code
_entity_poly.pdbx_strand_id
1 'polypeptide(L)'
;VYKVDTGRLPDLEYLSLRGVQWSWAAVSSVLQCASEVKHLVMKIEFCGDFDVLQPFPEIDLVDFFNGHPKLAKFEIHGAMFAALCQKNSLKNVSGTPPLLLYCNIIY
;
A
#
# COMPACT_ATOMS: atom_id res chain seq x y z
N VAL A 1 9.41 13.59 -8.36
CA VAL A 1 9.13 12.50 -7.40
C VAL A 1 10.45 11.97 -6.89
N TYR A 2 10.73 12.10 -5.59
CA TYR A 2 11.96 11.57 -4.99
C TYR A 2 11.86 10.04 -4.94
N LYS A 3 12.82 9.36 -5.58
CA LYS A 3 12.92 7.89 -5.54
C LYS A 3 13.61 7.51 -4.23
N VAL A 4 12.98 6.67 -3.42
CA VAL A 4 13.62 6.13 -2.22
C VAL A 4 14.60 5.04 -2.69
N ASP A 5 15.90 5.29 -2.56
CA ASP A 5 16.92 4.27 -2.80
C ASP A 5 17.18 3.51 -1.50
N THR A 6 16.77 2.24 -1.48
CA THR A 6 16.92 1.33 -0.33
C THR A 6 17.96 0.25 -0.57
N GLY A 7 18.66 0.26 -1.71
CA GLY A 7 19.46 -0.88 -2.15
C GLY A 7 18.58 -2.13 -2.41
N ARG A 8 19.13 -3.33 -2.21
CA ARG A 8 18.36 -4.59 -2.21
C ARG A 8 18.10 -5.00 -0.76
N LEU A 9 16.86 -5.38 -0.47
CA LEU A 9 16.43 -5.90 0.83
C LEU A 9 15.94 -7.34 0.66
N PRO A 10 16.86 -8.31 0.41
CA PRO A 10 16.51 -9.65 -0.02
C PRO A 10 15.80 -10.48 1.05
N ASP A 11 15.85 -10.09 2.32
CA ASP A 11 15.23 -10.85 3.43
C ASP A 11 14.05 -10.10 4.07
N LEU A 12 13.64 -8.96 3.53
CA LEU A 12 12.57 -8.17 4.11
C LEU A 12 11.22 -8.81 3.80
N GLU A 13 10.63 -9.48 4.79
CA GLU A 13 9.31 -10.13 4.65
C GLU A 13 8.14 -9.26 5.14
N TYR A 14 8.41 -8.27 5.99
CA TYR A 14 7.41 -7.41 6.62
C TYR A 14 7.76 -5.94 6.43
N LEU A 15 6.85 -5.17 5.85
CA LEU A 15 6.98 -3.72 5.65
C LEU A 15 5.80 -3.00 6.29
N SER A 16 6.07 -2.09 7.24
CA SER A 16 5.06 -1.20 7.80
C SER A 16 5.41 0.26 7.51
N LEU A 17 4.48 0.98 6.88
CA LEU A 17 4.60 2.40 6.56
C LEU A 17 3.61 3.18 7.42
N ARG A 18 4.13 4.13 8.21
CA ARG A 18 3.34 4.98 9.12
C ARG A 18 3.81 6.42 9.06
N GLY A 19 2.88 7.37 9.07
CA GLY A 19 3.18 8.80 9.23
C GLY A 19 4.05 9.40 8.12
N VAL A 20 4.07 8.80 6.92
CA VAL A 20 4.88 9.24 5.78
C VAL A 20 4.00 9.91 4.72
N GLN A 21 4.51 10.98 4.10
CA GLN A 21 3.96 11.45 2.82
C GLN A 21 4.09 10.32 1.80
N TRP A 22 2.97 9.93 1.20
CA TRP A 22 2.88 8.65 0.54
C TRP A 22 2.59 8.77 -0.95
N SER A 23 3.15 7.85 -1.72
CA SER A 23 2.91 7.67 -3.14
C SER A 23 3.00 6.20 -3.48
N TRP A 24 2.04 5.68 -4.27
CA TRP A 24 2.08 4.32 -4.78
C TRP A 24 3.38 4.01 -5.52
N ALA A 25 3.92 4.98 -6.26
CA ALA A 25 5.20 4.83 -6.96
C ALA A 25 6.38 4.60 -6.00
N ALA A 26 6.39 5.29 -4.85
CA ALA A 26 7.41 5.09 -3.83
C ALA A 26 7.28 3.72 -3.17
N VAL A 27 6.05 3.29 -2.85
CA VAL A 27 5.78 1.96 -2.28
C VAL A 27 6.20 0.86 -3.25
N SER A 28 5.79 0.94 -4.51
CA SER A 28 6.20 -0.03 -5.54
C SER A 28 7.71 -0.06 -5.73
N SER A 29 8.40 1.09 -5.69
CA SER A 29 9.86 1.11 -5.76
C SER A 29 10.51 0.38 -4.59
N VAL A 30 9.99 0.54 -3.36
CA VAL A 30 10.49 -0.17 -2.18
C VAL A 30 10.20 -1.67 -2.28
N LEU A 31 9.00 -2.07 -2.71
CA LEU A 31 8.63 -3.47 -2.88
C LEU A 31 9.41 -4.15 -4.02
N GLN A 32 9.81 -3.42 -5.06
CA GLN A 32 10.71 -3.94 -6.10
C GLN A 32 12.12 -4.18 -5.55
N CYS A 33 12.60 -3.32 -4.65
CA CYS A 33 13.86 -3.51 -3.94
C CYS A 33 13.80 -4.62 -2.89
N ALA A 34 12.60 -4.88 -2.34
CA ALA A 34 12.31 -5.84 -1.30
C ALA A 34 11.35 -6.93 -1.81
N SER A 35 11.80 -7.70 -2.80
CA SER A 35 10.95 -8.66 -3.52
C SER A 35 10.36 -9.76 -2.63
N GLU A 36 10.93 -10.01 -1.45
CA GLU A 36 10.48 -11.03 -0.50
C GLU A 36 9.38 -10.55 0.48
N VAL A 37 8.90 -9.31 0.34
CA VAL A 37 7.84 -8.79 1.23
C VAL A 37 6.57 -9.62 1.05
N LYS A 38 6.15 -10.25 2.13
CA LYS A 38 4.92 -11.05 2.23
C LYS A 38 3.79 -10.27 2.91
N HIS A 39 4.14 -9.31 3.75
CA HIS A 39 3.18 -8.55 4.53
C HIS A 39 3.47 -7.05 4.45
N LEU A 40 2.52 -6.30 3.90
CA LEU A 40 2.55 -4.85 3.83
C LEU A 40 1.45 -4.26 4.72
N VAL A 41 1.85 -3.38 5.64
CA VAL A 41 0.94 -2.62 6.50
C VAL A 41 1.05 -1.14 6.19
N MET A 42 -0.06 -0.52 5.80
CA MET A 42 -0.15 0.91 5.50
C MET A 42 -1.07 1.60 6.51
N LYS A 43 -0.50 2.48 7.33
CA LYS A 43 -1.25 3.34 8.24
C LYS A 43 -1.00 4.79 7.87
N ILE A 44 -1.81 5.28 6.94
CA ILE A 44 -1.60 6.59 6.32
C ILE A 44 -2.86 7.42 6.48
N GLU A 45 -2.68 8.59 7.09
CA GLU A 45 -3.76 9.47 7.52
C GLU A 45 -4.02 10.61 6.54
N PHE A 46 -3.02 11.02 5.75
CA PHE A 46 -3.15 12.13 4.80
C PHE A 46 -2.18 12.04 3.60
N CYS A 47 -2.56 12.67 2.48
CA CYS A 47 -1.68 12.97 1.34
C CYS A 47 -1.42 14.48 1.27
N GLY A 48 -0.35 14.89 0.60
CA GLY A 48 -0.04 16.30 0.35
C GLY A 48 0.87 16.92 1.40
N ASP A 49 1.16 18.20 1.23
CA ASP A 49 1.96 18.98 2.18
C ASP A 49 1.12 19.40 3.40
N PHE A 50 1.80 19.74 4.50
CA PHE A 50 1.17 20.13 5.77
C PHE A 50 0.10 21.22 5.62
N ASP A 51 0.18 22.05 4.57
CA ASP A 51 -0.77 23.13 4.29
C ASP A 51 -1.92 22.75 3.33
N VAL A 52 -1.79 21.67 2.54
CA VAL A 52 -2.80 21.26 1.56
C VAL A 52 -2.96 19.74 1.55
N LEU A 53 -4.03 19.28 2.20
CA LEU A 53 -4.48 17.89 2.10
C LEU A 53 -4.88 17.57 0.66
N GLN A 54 -4.27 16.54 0.09
CA GLN A 54 -4.61 16.02 -1.22
C GLN A 54 -5.48 14.75 -1.11
N PRO A 55 -6.34 14.48 -2.09
CA PRO A 55 -7.05 13.21 -2.16
C PRO A 55 -6.06 12.06 -2.35
N PHE A 56 -6.43 10.88 -1.84
CA PHE A 56 -5.67 9.65 -2.06
C PHE A 56 -5.61 9.35 -3.57
N PRO A 57 -4.41 9.24 -4.19
CA PRO A 57 -4.28 8.84 -5.58
C PRO A 57 -4.94 7.48 -5.82
N GLU A 58 -5.58 7.37 -6.97
CA GLU A 58 -6.19 6.13 -7.42
C GLU A 58 -5.13 5.08 -7.69
N ILE A 59 -5.52 3.83 -7.45
CA ILE A 59 -4.71 2.69 -7.82
C ILE A 59 -5.60 1.56 -8.34
N ASP A 60 -5.09 0.90 -9.35
CA ASP A 60 -5.50 -0.44 -9.68
C ASP A 60 -4.78 -1.42 -8.75
N LEU A 61 -5.49 -1.87 -7.72
CA LEU A 61 -4.97 -2.85 -6.78
C LEU A 61 -4.65 -4.18 -7.47
N VAL A 62 -5.36 -4.55 -8.54
CA VAL A 62 -5.10 -5.79 -9.27
C VAL A 62 -3.74 -5.71 -9.95
N ASP A 63 -3.46 -4.63 -10.67
CA ASP A 63 -2.15 -4.40 -11.29
C ASP A 63 -1.03 -4.32 -10.24
N PHE A 64 -1.28 -3.62 -9.13
CA PHE A 64 -0.33 -3.51 -8.03
C PHE A 64 0.06 -4.87 -7.44
N PHE A 65 -0.91 -5.73 -7.13
CA PHE A 65 -0.63 -7.05 -6.58
C PHE A 65 0.00 -7.99 -7.61
N ASN A 66 -0.37 -7.87 -8.89
CA ASN A 66 0.29 -8.63 -9.96
C ASN A 66 1.78 -8.28 -10.08
N GLY A 67 2.17 -7.03 -9.80
CA GLY A 67 3.56 -6.60 -9.71
C GLY A 67 4.32 -7.13 -8.48
N HIS A 68 3.61 -7.64 -7.47
CA HIS A 68 4.16 -8.06 -6.18
C HIS A 68 3.62 -9.44 -5.75
N PRO A 69 3.94 -10.53 -6.48
CA PRO A 69 3.29 -11.84 -6.31
C PRO A 69 3.56 -12.52 -4.96
N LYS A 70 4.61 -12.11 -4.23
CA LYS A 70 4.92 -12.64 -2.89
C LYS A 70 4.11 -11.96 -1.78
N LEU A 71 3.47 -10.83 -2.08
CA LEU A 71 2.67 -10.08 -1.13
C LEU A 71 1.38 -10.85 -0.85
N ALA A 72 1.33 -11.56 0.27
CA ALA A 72 0.20 -12.39 0.67
C ALA A 72 -0.77 -11.65 1.61
N LYS A 73 -0.26 -10.66 2.35
CA LYS A 73 -1.04 -9.91 3.34
C LYS A 73 -0.89 -8.41 3.13
N PHE A 74 -2.04 -7.74 3.03
CA PHE A 74 -2.12 -6.29 2.90
C PHE A 74 -3.10 -5.73 3.93
N GLU A 75 -2.58 -4.90 4.83
CA GLU A 75 -3.37 -4.22 5.86
C GLU A 75 -3.37 -2.72 5.59
N ILE A 76 -4.56 -2.13 5.52
CA ILE A 76 -4.74 -0.69 5.37
C ILE A 76 -5.59 -0.18 6.53
N HIS A 77 -5.17 0.94 7.12
CA HIS A 77 -5.88 1.59 8.21
C HIS A 77 -6.14 3.07 7.91
N GLY A 78 -7.09 3.63 8.66
CA GLY A 78 -7.36 5.07 8.69
C GLY A 78 -7.98 5.61 7.41
N ALA A 79 -7.66 6.87 7.10
CA ALA A 79 -8.26 7.61 5.98
C ALA A 79 -8.01 6.96 4.61
N MET A 80 -6.87 6.28 4.43
CA MET A 80 -6.58 5.55 3.20
C MET A 80 -7.59 4.43 2.93
N PHE A 81 -7.97 3.69 3.98
CA PHE A 81 -8.99 2.64 3.84
C PHE A 81 -10.34 3.23 3.44
N ALA A 82 -10.75 4.31 4.10
CA ALA A 82 -12.00 5.00 3.78
C ALA A 82 -12.02 5.47 2.31
N ALA A 83 -10.91 6.02 1.82
CA ALA A 83 -10.78 6.47 0.44
C ALA A 83 -10.86 5.31 -0.58
N LEU A 84 -10.21 4.17 -0.30
CA LEU A 84 -10.25 2.99 -1.17
C LEU A 84 -11.62 2.32 -1.22
N CYS A 85 -12.36 2.31 -0.10
CA CYS A 85 -13.76 1.86 -0.05
C CYS A 85 -14.66 2.74 -0.92
N GLN A 86 -14.53 4.07 -0.83
CA GLN A 86 -15.36 5.00 -1.58
C GLN A 86 -15.18 4.88 -3.09
N LYS A 87 -13.96 4.56 -3.55
CA LYS A 87 -13.63 4.50 -4.98
C LYS A 87 -13.83 3.14 -5.65
N ASN A 88 -14.45 2.17 -4.96
CA ASN A 88 -14.68 0.79 -5.45
C ASN A 88 -13.41 -0.01 -5.82
N SER A 89 -12.20 0.49 -5.59
CA SER A 89 -10.95 -0.24 -5.88
C SER A 89 -10.87 -1.60 -5.18
N LEU A 90 -11.57 -1.77 -4.05
CA LEU A 90 -11.63 -3.02 -3.29
C LEU A 90 -12.57 -4.08 -3.90
N LYS A 91 -13.57 -3.68 -4.70
CA LYS A 91 -14.56 -4.62 -5.28
C LYS A 91 -13.94 -5.54 -6.34
N ASN A 92 -12.87 -5.10 -7.00
CA ASN A 92 -12.18 -5.90 -8.00
C ASN A 92 -11.12 -6.85 -7.42
N VAL A 93 -10.74 -6.65 -6.15
CA VAL A 93 -9.72 -7.47 -5.47
C VAL A 93 -10.34 -8.68 -4.77
N SER A 94 -11.66 -8.65 -4.47
CA SER A 94 -12.38 -9.78 -3.87
C SER A 94 -12.52 -11.03 -4.76
N GLY A 95 -12.05 -10.97 -6.02
CA GLY A 95 -12.13 -12.06 -6.99
C GLY A 95 -10.90 -12.97 -7.08
N THR A 96 -9.78 -12.63 -6.43
CA THR A 96 -8.51 -13.38 -6.51
C THR A 96 -8.12 -14.00 -5.16
N PRO A 97 -8.01 -15.34 -5.02
CA PRO A 97 -7.41 -15.96 -3.84
C PRO A 97 -5.86 -15.89 -3.93
N PRO A 98 -5.07 -15.76 -2.83
CA PRO A 98 -5.37 -15.72 -1.40
C PRO A 98 -4.94 -14.38 -0.76
N LEU A 99 -5.29 -13.23 -1.35
CA LEU A 99 -5.08 -11.95 -0.68
C LEU A 99 -6.12 -11.79 0.43
N LEU A 100 -5.79 -12.24 1.64
CA LEU A 100 -6.56 -11.89 2.83
C LEU A 100 -6.34 -10.40 3.10
N LEU A 101 -7.18 -9.58 2.48
CA LEU A 101 -7.24 -8.14 2.71
C LEU A 101 -7.86 -7.93 4.10
N TYR A 102 -7.02 -7.96 5.13
CA TYR A 102 -7.43 -7.69 6.50
C TYR A 102 -7.52 -6.18 6.72
N CYS A 103 -8.69 -5.61 6.47
CA CYS A 103 -8.99 -4.25 6.86
C CYS A 103 -9.50 -4.21 8.30
N ASN A 104 -8.58 -4.03 9.25
CA ASN A 104 -8.94 -3.68 10.62
C ASN A 104 -9.15 -2.16 10.71
N ILE A 105 -10.40 -1.73 10.74
CA ILE A 105 -10.77 -0.38 11.18
C ILE A 105 -10.56 -0.36 12.70
N ILE A 106 -9.40 0.11 13.15
CA ILE A 106 -9.19 0.41 14.56
C ILE A 106 -9.70 1.84 14.74
N TYR A 107 -10.85 1.97 15.42
CA TYR A 107 -11.41 3.24 15.89
C TYR A 107 -10.55 3.82 17.03
#